data_AF-A0A2A4IRI6-F1
#
_entry.id   AF-A0A2A4IRI6-F1
#
_cell.length_a   1.000
_cell.length_b   1.000
_cell.length_c   1.000
_cell.angle_alpha   90.00
_cell.angle_beta   90.00
_cell.angle_gamma   90.00
#
_symmetry.space_group_name_H-M   'P 1'
#
loop_
_entity.id
_entity.type
_entity.pdbx_description
1 polymer ?
#
loop_
_entity_poly.entity_id
_entity_poly.type
_entity_poly.pdbx_seq_one_letter_code
_entity_poly.pdbx_strand_id
1 'polypeptide(L)'
;MSENIKYPTLYVKNFAKIKEAKIELSPFTLFIGDNNSGKSYLMTLVYGLMRYIEKIINIIFEDEKNIEELDEYKKLKSIIENYINNLDFDKEVELSFEEIDIFIELFNLLLNKHSNEVINYIFNSDNEIKLENIKLEFYDREIKFRVKKKMNVKMMKNIIYLL
;
A
#
# COMPACT_ATOMS: atom_id res chain seq x y z
N MET A 1 -19.44 -23.68 -9.55
CA MET A 1 -18.50 -22.86 -10.32
C MET A 1 -17.51 -22.30 -9.32
N SER A 2 -16.22 -22.58 -9.46
CA SER A 2 -15.20 -21.94 -8.62
C SER A 2 -15.23 -20.45 -8.92
N GLU A 3 -15.45 -19.62 -7.91
CA GLU A 3 -15.24 -18.19 -8.01
C GLU A 3 -13.81 -17.95 -8.50
N ASN A 4 -13.68 -17.10 -9.52
CA ASN A 4 -12.38 -16.77 -10.10
C ASN A 4 -11.72 -15.73 -9.19
N ILE A 5 -11.21 -16.19 -8.04
CA ILE A 5 -10.55 -15.35 -7.03
C ILE A 5 -9.33 -14.70 -7.69
N LYS A 6 -9.28 -13.36 -7.67
CA LYS A 6 -8.14 -12.61 -8.19
C LYS A 6 -7.35 -12.02 -7.03
N TYR A 7 -6.08 -12.42 -6.92
CA TYR A 7 -5.20 -11.91 -5.87
C TYR A 7 -4.50 -10.61 -6.31
N PRO A 8 -4.06 -9.77 -5.36
CA PRO A 8 -3.26 -8.60 -5.70
C PRO A 8 -2.03 -8.98 -6.51
N THR A 9 -1.62 -8.14 -7.45
CA THR A 9 -0.42 -8.36 -8.25
C THR A 9 0.63 -7.29 -7.94
N LEU A 10 1.84 -7.74 -7.63
CA LEU A 10 3.03 -6.91 -7.52
C LEU A 10 3.75 -6.82 -8.87
N TYR A 11 4.01 -5.60 -9.30
CA TYR A 11 4.87 -5.29 -10.43
C TYR A 11 6.13 -4.61 -9.92
N VAL A 12 7.28 -5.03 -10.45
CA VAL A 12 8.57 -4.39 -10.19
C VAL A 12 9.36 -4.24 -11.48
N LYS A 13 10.13 -3.15 -11.56
CA LYS A 13 11.06 -2.88 -12.66
C LYS A 13 12.41 -2.42 -12.11
N ASN A 14 13.48 -2.93 -12.73
CA ASN A 14 14.88 -2.68 -12.41
C ASN A 14 15.13 -2.78 -10.90
N PHE A 15 14.79 -3.95 -10.36
CA PHE A 15 14.92 -4.30 -8.95
C PHE A 15 16.11 -5.23 -8.74
N ALA A 16 17.19 -4.74 -8.13
CA ALA A 16 18.46 -5.46 -8.06
C ALA A 16 18.89 -5.95 -9.47
N LYS A 17 18.94 -7.27 -9.69
CA LYS A 17 19.26 -7.89 -11.00
C LYS A 17 18.02 -8.25 -11.84
N ILE A 18 16.84 -7.94 -11.36
CA ILE A 18 15.57 -8.28 -12.00
C ILE A 18 15.15 -7.10 -12.87
N LYS A 19 15.14 -7.31 -14.18
CA LYS A 19 14.71 -6.28 -15.13
C LYS A 19 13.24 -5.94 -14.92
N GLU A 20 12.36 -6.95 -14.97
CA GLU A 20 10.92 -6.79 -14.79
C GLU A 20 10.37 -8.07 -14.16
N ALA A 21 9.39 -7.94 -13.26
CA ALA A 21 8.60 -9.06 -12.77
C ALA A 21 7.16 -8.64 -12.47
N LYS A 22 6.23 -9.55 -12.75
CA LYS A 22 4.81 -9.48 -12.40
C LYS A 22 4.48 -10.71 -11.57
N ILE A 23 4.02 -10.53 -10.34
CA ILE A 23 3.81 -11.60 -9.37
C ILE A 23 2.40 -11.46 -8.82
N GLU A 24 1.55 -12.44 -9.09
CA GLU A 24 0.29 -12.57 -8.37
C GLU A 24 0.58 -13.05 -6.94
N LEU A 25 0.07 -12.35 -5.94
CA LEU A 25 0.31 -12.61 -4.52
C LEU A 25 -0.71 -13.61 -3.96
N SER A 26 -0.85 -14.75 -4.63
CA SER A 26 -1.78 -15.81 -4.23
C SER A 26 -1.19 -16.70 -3.13
N PRO A 27 -2.03 -17.33 -2.27
CA PRO A 27 -1.59 -18.33 -1.32
C PRO A 27 -0.77 -19.42 -2.01
N PHE A 28 0.30 -19.89 -1.36
CA PHE A 28 1.21 -20.91 -1.88
C PHE A 28 1.96 -20.54 -3.18
N THR A 29 2.13 -19.24 -3.48
CA THR A 29 3.02 -18.78 -4.56
C THR A 29 4.44 -19.35 -4.42
N LEU A 30 4.91 -20.06 -5.44
CA LEU A 30 6.23 -20.71 -5.48
C LEU A 30 7.16 -20.03 -6.49
N PHE A 31 8.36 -19.63 -6.02
CA PHE A 31 9.42 -19.10 -6.88
C PHE A 31 10.39 -20.22 -7.29
N ILE A 32 10.41 -20.58 -8.58
CA ILE A 32 11.33 -21.58 -9.17
C ILE A 32 12.24 -20.97 -10.24
N GLY A 33 13.38 -21.63 -10.51
CA GLY A 33 14.35 -21.22 -11.53
C GLY A 33 15.80 -21.35 -11.06
N ASP A 34 16.75 -20.91 -11.89
CA ASP A 34 18.18 -21.10 -11.65
C ASP A 34 18.71 -20.39 -10.40
N ASN A 35 19.78 -20.94 -9.82
CA ASN A 35 20.50 -20.25 -8.75
C ASN A 35 20.93 -18.86 -9.22
N ASN A 36 20.88 -17.90 -8.29
CA ASN A 36 21.22 -16.51 -8.59
C ASN A 36 20.28 -15.80 -9.60
N SER A 37 19.07 -16.31 -9.89
CA SER A 37 18.11 -15.64 -10.80
C SER A 37 17.33 -14.47 -10.20
N GLY A 38 17.36 -14.27 -8.89
CA GLY A 38 16.68 -13.13 -8.23
C GLY A 38 15.49 -13.53 -7.35
N LYS A 39 15.17 -14.83 -7.27
CA LYS A 39 14.08 -15.36 -6.44
C LYS A 39 14.10 -14.85 -5.00
N SER A 40 15.25 -14.90 -4.33
CA SER A 40 15.39 -14.41 -2.95
C SER A 40 15.07 -12.93 -2.81
N TYR A 41 15.39 -12.09 -3.81
CA TYR A 41 15.04 -10.67 -3.79
C TYR A 41 13.52 -10.49 -3.89
N LEU A 42 12.84 -11.20 -4.80
CA LEU A 42 11.38 -11.13 -4.92
C LEU A 42 10.68 -11.65 -3.66
N MET A 43 11.14 -12.79 -3.13
CA MET A 43 10.59 -13.37 -1.91
C MET A 43 10.74 -12.42 -0.73
N THR A 44 11.93 -11.85 -0.53
CA THR A 44 12.18 -10.88 0.56
C THR A 44 11.36 -9.61 0.37
N LEU A 45 11.21 -9.10 -0.86
CA LEU A 45 10.37 -7.95 -1.14
C LEU A 45 8.90 -8.22 -0.79
N VAL A 46 8.33 -9.32 -1.30
CA VAL A 46 6.93 -9.71 -1.00
C VAL A 46 6.74 -9.89 0.51
N TYR A 47 7.64 -10.64 1.16
CA TYR A 47 7.59 -10.84 2.60
C TYR A 47 7.69 -9.52 3.37
N GLY A 48 8.60 -8.63 2.99
CA GLY A 48 8.82 -7.34 3.63
C GLY A 48 7.62 -6.40 3.50
N LEU A 49 7.03 -6.31 2.30
CA LEU A 49 5.82 -5.53 2.06
C LEU A 49 4.67 -6.00 2.95
N MET A 50 4.47 -7.32 3.06
CA MET A 50 3.40 -7.90 3.91
C MET A 50 3.69 -7.74 5.41
N ARG A 51 4.92 -7.99 5.82
CA ARG A 51 5.30 -8.03 7.25
C ARG A 51 5.39 -6.64 7.87
N TYR A 52 5.79 -5.64 7.09
CA TYR A 52 6.13 -4.31 7.59
C TYR A 52 5.21 -3.20 7.06
N ILE A 53 4.00 -3.55 6.64
CA ILE A 53 3.07 -2.61 5.98
C ILE A 53 2.85 -1.33 6.78
N GLU A 54 2.69 -1.39 8.11
CA GLU A 54 2.52 -0.20 8.95
C GLU A 54 3.74 0.74 8.89
N LYS A 55 4.95 0.18 8.90
CA LYS A 55 6.18 0.97 8.83
C LYS A 55 6.39 1.54 7.44
N ILE A 56 6.02 0.79 6.39
CA ILE A 56 6.01 1.26 5.01
C ILE A 56 5.04 2.42 4.84
N ILE A 57 3.82 2.32 5.38
CA ILE A 57 2.86 3.44 5.37
C ILE A 57 3.50 4.69 6.01
N ASN A 58 4.17 4.54 7.16
CA ASN A 58 4.85 5.68 7.78
C ASN A 58 5.95 6.28 6.89
N ILE A 59 6.73 5.46 6.18
CA ILE A 59 7.79 5.92 5.26
C ILE A 59 7.17 6.68 4.08
N ILE A 60 6.16 6.10 3.42
CA ILE A 60 5.61 6.67 2.18
C ILE A 60 4.73 7.90 2.44
N PHE A 61 4.29 8.12 3.69
CA PHE A 61 3.51 9.29 4.12
C PHE A 61 4.32 10.31 4.97
N GLU A 62 5.64 10.15 5.12
CA GLU A 62 6.46 10.99 6.03
C GLU A 62 6.49 12.47 5.62
N ASP A 63 6.45 12.76 4.32
CA ASP A 63 6.58 14.13 3.78
C ASP A 63 5.22 14.80 3.57
N GLU A 64 4.54 15.11 4.67
CA GLU A 64 3.17 15.64 4.66
C GLU A 64 3.00 16.85 3.72
N LYS A 65 3.94 17.79 3.70
CA LYS A 65 3.83 19.03 2.89
C LYS A 65 3.76 18.74 1.39
N ASN A 66 4.64 17.88 0.89
CA ASN A 66 4.64 17.53 -0.52
C ASN A 66 3.44 16.64 -0.89
N ILE A 67 2.89 15.90 0.08
CA ILE A 67 1.71 15.06 -0.13
C ILE A 67 0.43 15.91 -0.24
N GLU A 68 0.29 16.99 0.54
CA GLU A 68 -0.89 17.86 0.48
C GLU A 68 -1.10 18.53 -0.89
N GLU A 69 -0.04 18.66 -1.69
CA GLU A 69 -0.10 19.23 -3.04
C GLU A 69 -0.64 18.25 -4.10
N LEU A 70 -0.66 16.94 -3.81
CA LEU A 70 -1.12 15.90 -4.72
C LEU A 70 -2.65 15.93 -4.88
N ASP A 71 -3.13 15.80 -6.11
CA ASP A 71 -4.56 15.84 -6.39
C ASP A 71 -5.30 14.60 -5.86
N GLU A 72 -4.66 13.43 -5.91
CA GLU A 72 -5.16 12.18 -5.33
C GLU A 72 -5.32 12.31 -3.81
N TYR A 73 -4.35 12.96 -3.14
CA TYR A 73 -4.42 13.22 -1.71
C TYR A 73 -5.55 14.19 -1.37
N LYS A 74 -5.71 15.30 -2.11
CA LYS A 74 -6.81 16.26 -1.88
C LYS A 74 -8.19 15.60 -2.04
N LYS A 75 -8.35 14.77 -3.08
CA LYS A 75 -9.59 14.00 -3.31
C LYS A 75 -9.87 13.07 -2.13
N LEU A 76 -8.88 12.27 -1.73
CA LEU A 76 -9.02 11.34 -0.60
C LEU A 76 -9.32 12.10 0.71
N LYS A 77 -8.62 13.20 0.96
CA LYS A 77 -8.85 14.07 2.12
C LYS A 77 -10.29 14.57 2.16
N SER A 78 -10.84 15.05 1.04
CA SER A 78 -12.23 15.49 0.95
C SER A 78 -13.23 14.37 1.23
N ILE A 79 -12.99 13.16 0.69
CA ILE A 79 -13.80 11.97 0.97
C ILE A 79 -13.80 11.66 2.47
N ILE A 80 -12.62 11.61 3.09
CA ILE A 80 -12.45 11.31 4.50
C ILE A 80 -13.08 12.40 5.38
N GLU A 81 -12.92 13.68 5.05
CA GLU A 81 -13.57 14.80 5.74
C GLU A 81 -15.10 14.73 5.66
N ASN A 82 -15.65 14.34 4.51
CA ASN A 82 -17.09 14.11 4.35
C ASN A 82 -17.58 13.00 5.29
N TYR A 83 -16.85 11.90 5.40
CA TYR A 83 -17.18 10.85 6.37
C TYR A 83 -17.05 11.33 7.81
N ILE A 84 -15.99 12.06 8.18
CA ILE A 84 -15.84 12.62 9.54
C ILE A 84 -17.02 13.51 9.90
N ASN A 85 -17.45 14.36 8.99
CA ASN A 85 -18.48 15.37 9.26
C ASN A 85 -19.87 14.75 9.37
N ASN A 86 -20.14 13.65 8.66
CA ASN A 86 -21.46 13.03 8.59
C ASN A 86 -21.60 11.75 9.43
N LEU A 87 -20.50 11.15 9.90
CA LEU A 87 -20.55 9.99 10.79
C LEU A 87 -20.74 10.39 12.25
N ASP A 88 -21.66 9.69 12.90
CA ASP A 88 -21.74 9.64 14.36
C ASP A 88 -20.48 8.97 14.94
N PHE A 89 -20.19 9.28 16.20
CA PHE A 89 -19.09 8.63 16.92
C PHE A 89 -19.30 7.12 17.04
N ASP A 90 -18.18 6.40 17.00
CA ASP A 90 -18.05 4.95 17.07
C ASP A 90 -18.75 4.18 15.93
N LYS A 91 -19.12 4.87 14.84
CA LYS A 91 -19.58 4.26 13.60
C LYS A 91 -18.42 3.94 12.66
N GLU A 92 -18.66 2.91 11.85
CA GLU A 92 -17.81 2.47 10.76
C GLU A 92 -18.59 2.57 9.46
N VAL A 93 -17.92 2.98 8.39
CA VAL A 93 -18.48 3.00 7.03
C VAL A 93 -17.48 2.38 6.07
N GLU A 94 -17.97 1.66 5.08
CA GLU A 94 -17.17 1.11 4.00
C GLU A 94 -17.03 2.15 2.89
N LEU A 95 -15.81 2.31 2.36
CA LEU A 95 -15.58 3.12 1.17
C LEU A 95 -16.24 2.48 -0.06
N SER A 96 -16.75 3.31 -0.96
CA SER A 96 -17.20 2.91 -2.30
C SER A 96 -16.03 2.49 -3.19
N PHE A 97 -16.31 1.81 -4.30
CA PHE A 97 -15.26 1.35 -5.21
C PHE A 97 -14.44 2.50 -5.79
N GLU A 98 -15.09 3.61 -6.14
CA GLU A 98 -14.45 4.81 -6.66
C GLU A 98 -13.51 5.45 -5.62
N GLU A 99 -13.90 5.44 -4.34
CA GLU A 99 -13.07 5.95 -3.24
C GLU A 99 -11.86 5.05 -2.96
N ILE A 100 -12.03 3.74 -3.11
CA ILE A 100 -10.95 2.75 -2.99
C ILE A 100 -9.94 2.93 -4.14
N ASP A 101 -10.40 3.16 -5.37
CA ASP A 101 -9.53 3.40 -6.51
C ASP A 101 -8.64 4.64 -6.27
N ILE A 102 -9.21 5.73 -5.75
CA ILE A 102 -8.46 6.94 -5.38
C ILE A 102 -7.40 6.63 -4.30
N PHE A 103 -7.73 5.81 -3.31
CA PHE A 103 -6.75 5.38 -2.30
C PHE A 103 -5.61 4.56 -2.92
N ILE A 104 -5.93 3.61 -3.80
CA ILE A 104 -4.93 2.76 -4.47
C ILE A 104 -4.01 3.59 -5.36
N GLU A 105 -4.54 4.59 -6.06
CA GLU A 105 -3.78 5.53 -6.88
C GLU A 105 -2.77 6.30 -6.03
N LEU A 106 -3.23 6.93 -4.95
CA LEU A 106 -2.37 7.65 -4.02
C LEU A 106 -1.31 6.73 -3.42
N PHE A 107 -1.70 5.55 -2.94
CA PHE A 107 -0.79 4.60 -2.32
C PHE A 107 0.33 4.18 -3.29
N ASN A 108 -0.02 3.84 -4.53
CA ASN A 108 0.97 3.47 -5.55
C ASN A 108 1.89 4.63 -5.93
N LEU A 109 1.36 5.85 -6.03
CA LEU A 109 2.16 7.04 -6.30
C LEU A 109 3.23 7.24 -5.21
N LEU A 110 2.81 7.17 -3.94
CA LEU A 110 3.71 7.35 -2.80
C LEU A 110 4.69 6.17 -2.64
N LEU A 111 4.22 4.93 -2.78
CA LEU A 111 5.07 3.74 -2.72
C LEU A 111 6.18 3.79 -3.77
N ASN A 112 5.85 4.21 -4.99
CA ASN A 112 6.83 4.31 -6.06
C ASN A 112 7.83 5.46 -5.82
N LYS A 113 7.34 6.63 -5.39
CA LYS A 113 8.17 7.79 -5.03
C LYS A 113 9.20 7.44 -3.94
N HIS A 114 8.78 6.67 -2.93
CA HIS A 114 9.60 6.29 -1.78
C HIS A 114 10.12 4.85 -1.85
N SER A 115 10.22 4.30 -3.07
CA SER A 115 10.52 2.89 -3.28
C SER A 115 11.90 2.50 -2.75
N ASN A 116 12.90 3.36 -2.87
CA ASN A 116 14.26 3.06 -2.40
C ASN A 116 14.37 3.12 -0.87
N GLU A 117 13.65 4.02 -0.19
CA GLU A 117 13.56 4.06 1.26
C GLU A 117 12.88 2.79 1.80
N VAL A 118 11.81 2.35 1.14
CA VAL A 118 11.12 1.10 1.45
C VAL A 118 12.04 -0.11 1.26
N ILE A 119 12.79 -0.16 0.15
CA ILE A 119 13.77 -1.22 -0.09
C ILE A 119 14.87 -1.21 0.96
N ASN A 120 15.42 -0.04 1.26
CA ASN A 120 16.48 0.09 2.26
C ASN A 120 15.99 -0.39 3.63
N TYR A 121 14.73 -0.09 3.98
CA TYR A 121 14.11 -0.58 5.21
C TYR A 121 13.93 -2.11 5.22
N ILE A 122 13.39 -2.69 4.13
CA ILE A 122 13.12 -4.14 4.05
C ILE A 122 14.41 -4.96 4.06
N PHE A 123 15.44 -4.50 3.34
CA PHE A 123 16.67 -5.27 3.14
C PHE A 123 17.80 -4.89 4.09
N ASN A 124 17.68 -3.77 4.81
CA ASN A 124 18.78 -3.19 5.60
C ASN A 124 20.07 -3.13 4.78
N SER A 125 19.96 -2.61 3.55
CA SER A 125 20.98 -2.76 2.51
C SER A 125 21.89 -1.55 2.35
N ASP A 126 21.83 -0.56 3.24
CA ASP A 126 22.60 0.69 3.14
C ASP A 126 22.57 1.34 1.74
N ASN A 127 21.38 1.34 1.11
CA ASN A 127 21.11 1.83 -0.25
C ASN A 127 21.83 1.10 -1.41
N GLU A 128 22.39 -0.09 -1.17
CA GLU A 128 23.02 -0.90 -2.23
C GLU A 128 22.00 -1.53 -3.19
N ILE A 129 20.81 -1.86 -2.69
CA ILE A 129 19.72 -2.42 -3.49
C ILE A 129 18.82 -1.28 -3.95
N LYS A 130 18.62 -1.19 -5.27
CA LYS A 130 17.75 -0.20 -5.88
C LYS A 130 16.53 -0.83 -6.55
N LEU A 131 15.48 -0.03 -6.62
CA LEU A 131 14.22 -0.33 -7.28
C LEU A 131 13.78 0.93 -8.05
N GLU A 132 13.56 0.80 -9.36
CA GLU A 132 13.13 1.94 -10.17
C GLU A 132 11.61 2.14 -10.14
N ASN A 133 10.86 1.03 -10.16
CA ASN A 133 9.40 1.10 -10.18
C ASN A 133 8.79 -0.05 -9.43
N ILE A 134 7.75 0.26 -8.66
CA ILE A 134 6.89 -0.70 -7.98
C ILE A 134 5.43 -0.27 -8.10
N LYS A 135 4.55 -1.25 -8.28
CA LYS A 135 3.11 -1.05 -8.30
C LYS A 135 2.39 -2.26 -7.73
N LEU A 136 1.37 -2.03 -6.93
CA LEU A 136 0.40 -3.02 -6.50
C LEU A 136 -0.92 -2.79 -7.23
N GLU A 137 -1.42 -3.81 -7.90
CA GLU A 137 -2.77 -3.81 -8.47
C GLU A 137 -3.66 -4.72 -7.64
N PHE A 138 -4.81 -4.20 -7.25
CA PHE A 138 -5.84 -4.94 -6.54
C PHE A 138 -6.99 -5.19 -7.52
N TYR A 139 -7.44 -6.43 -7.59
CA TYR A 139 -8.53 -6.84 -8.51
C TYR A 139 -9.76 -7.30 -7.76
N ASP A 140 -9.61 -7.56 -6.46
CA ASP A 140 -10.68 -8.03 -5.62
C ASP A 140 -11.46 -6.83 -5.07
N ARG A 141 -12.76 -6.84 -5.36
CA ARG A 141 -13.72 -5.85 -4.84
C ARG A 141 -14.11 -6.14 -3.39
N GLU A 142 -13.60 -7.21 -2.80
CA GLU A 142 -13.82 -7.52 -1.38
C GLU A 142 -12.88 -6.78 -0.43
N ILE A 143 -11.90 -6.02 -0.93
CA ILE A 143 -11.09 -5.15 -0.07
C ILE A 143 -11.99 -4.06 0.50
N LYS A 144 -12.32 -4.22 1.78
CA LYS A 144 -13.17 -3.29 2.53
C LYS A 144 -12.27 -2.37 3.33
N PHE A 145 -12.17 -1.13 2.88
CA PHE A 145 -11.59 -0.07 3.69
C PHE A 145 -12.68 0.50 4.59
N ARG A 146 -12.42 0.55 5.90
CA ARG A 146 -13.35 1.17 6.85
C ARG A 146 -12.81 2.47 7.39
N VAL A 147 -13.67 3.48 7.42
CA VAL A 147 -13.43 4.72 8.15
C VAL A 147 -14.15 4.65 9.48
N LYS A 148 -13.41 4.87 10.57
CA LYS A 148 -13.95 4.88 11.93
C LYS A 148 -13.70 6.21 12.61
N LYS A 149 -14.76 6.85 13.11
CA LYS A 149 -14.67 8.05 13.94
C LYS A 149 -14.79 7.67 15.41
N LYS A 150 -13.70 7.74 16.19
CA LYS A 150 -13.72 7.45 17.63
C LYS A 150 -13.73 8.72 18.47
N MET A 151 -14.46 8.71 19.57
CA MET A 151 -14.40 9.77 20.58
C MET A 151 -13.22 9.51 21.53
N ASN A 152 -12.29 10.46 21.64
CA ASN A 152 -11.15 10.35 22.54
C ASN A 152 -11.33 11.31 23.73
N VAL A 153 -11.57 10.77 24.93
CA VAL A 153 -11.90 11.56 26.13
C VAL A 153 -10.65 12.28 26.72
N LYS A 154 -9.43 11.87 26.33
CA LYS A 154 -8.17 12.47 26.82
C LYS A 154 -7.63 13.63 25.98
N MET A 155 -8.09 13.78 24.74
CA MET A 155 -7.77 14.89 23.84
C MET A 155 -8.98 15.09 22.94
N MET A 156 -9.60 16.26 22.94
CA MET A 156 -10.68 16.62 22.00
C MET A 156 -10.13 16.66 20.56
N LYS A 157 -9.78 15.51 19.97
CA LYS A 157 -9.32 15.34 18.59
C LYS A 157 -9.88 14.02 18.02
N ASN A 158 -10.36 14.11 16.79
CA ASN A 158 -10.80 12.96 15.99
C ASN A 158 -9.56 12.13 15.58
N ILE A 159 -9.64 10.81 15.67
CA ILE A 159 -8.62 9.88 15.16
C ILE A 159 -9.30 8.92 14.19
N ILE A 160 -8.75 8.82 12.98
CA ILE A 160 -9.19 7.89 11.93
C ILE A 160 -8.14 6.79 11.79
N TYR A 161 -8.62 5.57 11.61
CA TYR A 161 -7.83 4.44 11.14
C TYR A 161 -8.45 3.99 9.82
N LEU A 162 -7.66 3.83 8.76
CA LEU A 162 -8.02 2.92 7.68
C LEU A 162 -7.71 1.51 8.18
N LEU A 163 -8.75 0.72 8.40
CA LEU A 163 -8.67 -0.71 8.74
C LEU A 163 -9.10 -1.54 7.54
#